data_AF-A0A9D5IS97-F1
#
_entry.id   AF-A0A9D5IS97-F1
#
_cell.length_a   1.000
_cell.length_b   1.000
_cell.length_c   1.000
_cell.angle_alpha   90.00
_cell.angle_beta   90.00
_cell.angle_gamma   90.00
#
_symmetry.space_group_name_H-M   'P 1'
#
loop_
_entity.id
_entity.type
_entity.pdbx_description
1 polymer ?
#
loop_
_entity_poly.entity_id
_entity_poly.type
_entity_poly.pdbx_seq_one_letter_code
_entity_poly.pdbx_strand_id
1 'polypeptide(L)' 'MTNVTRLRHALPMSPEINKAVTELDIAIAKAIDAAKSAGLPQGLVVAILHGQAHAQTHEMVKA' A
#
# COMPACT_ATOMS: atom_id res chain seq x y z
N MET A 1 -10.97 13.52 11.72
CA MET A 1 -10.92 12.91 10.36
C MET A 1 -10.90 13.96 9.24
N THR A 2 -9.96 14.91 9.20
CA THR A 2 -9.96 16.00 8.20
C THR A 2 -8.93 15.88 7.09
N ASN A 3 -8.23 14.75 6.95
CA ASN A 3 -7.17 14.57 5.96
C ASN A 3 -7.44 13.43 4.96
N VAL A 4 -8.69 13.29 4.52
CA VAL A 4 -9.07 12.34 3.46
C VAL A 4 -9.29 13.11 2.17
N THR A 5 -8.24 13.27 1.38
CA THR A 5 -8.31 13.89 0.05
C THR A 5 -9.06 12.95 -0.90
N ARG A 6 -10.27 13.35 -1.33
CA ARG A 6 -11.01 12.60 -2.36
C ARG A 6 -10.26 12.65 -3.69
N LEU A 7 -9.85 11.49 -4.19
CA LEU A 7 -9.10 11.31 -5.44
C LEU A 7 -9.92 11.55 -6.72
N ARG A 8 -11.13 12.12 -6.64
CA ARG A 8 -12.05 12.25 -7.78
C ARG A 8 -12.53 13.69 -7.88
N HIS A 9 -11.97 14.50 -8.78
CA HIS A 9 -12.68 14.87 -10.02
C HIS A 9 -11.95 15.88 -10.96
N ALA A 10 -10.79 16.46 -10.63
CA ALA A 10 -10.11 17.36 -11.57
C ALA A 10 -8.60 17.46 -11.30
N LEU A 11 -7.82 17.48 -12.38
CA LEU A 11 -6.37 17.69 -12.47
C LEU A 11 -5.48 16.52 -12.01
N PRO A 12 -4.27 16.38 -12.61
CA PRO A 12 -3.31 15.39 -12.16
C PRO A 12 -3.09 15.53 -10.66
N MET A 13 -3.00 14.40 -9.97
CA MET A 13 -2.60 14.35 -8.56
C MET A 13 -1.31 15.16 -8.38
N SER A 14 -1.18 15.88 -7.26
CA SER A 14 0.00 16.73 -7.07
C SER A 14 1.28 15.88 -7.17
N PRO A 15 2.40 16.46 -7.65
CA PRO A 15 3.67 15.75 -7.75
C PRO A 15 4.08 15.06 -6.44
N GLU A 16 3.74 15.65 -5.29
CA GLU A 16 4.01 15.11 -3.96
C GLU A 16 3.19 13.85 -3.68
N ILE A 17 1.90 13.84 -4.03
CA ILE A 17 1.06 12.65 -3.85
C ILE A 17 1.51 11.54 -4.80
N ASN A 18 1.83 11.87 -6.05
CA ASN A 18 2.38 10.88 -6.99
C ASN A 18 3.68 10.28 -6.48
N LYS A 19 4.58 11.11 -5.96
CA LYS A 19 5.84 10.64 -5.34
C LYS A 19 5.56 9.72 -4.15
N ALA A 20 4.65 10.10 -3.25
CA ALA A 20 4.29 9.28 -2.10
C ALA A 20 3.70 7.92 -2.51
N VAL A 21 2.85 7.89 -3.55
CA VAL A 21 2.29 6.64 -4.10
C VAL A 21 3.39 5.77 -4.69
N THR A 22 4.30 6.34 -5.49
CA THR A 22 5.42 5.60 -6.08
C THR A 22 6.37 5.06 -5.01
N GLU A 23 6.67 5.83 -3.97
CA GLU A 23 7.52 5.39 -2.87
C GLU A 23 6.89 4.23 -2.09
N LEU A 24 5.57 4.28 -1.85
CA LEU A 24 4.82 3.19 -1.22
C LEU A 24 4.87 1.92 -2.08
N ASP A 25 4.60 2.03 -3.39
CA ASP A 25 4.62 0.89 -4.31
C ASP A 25 6.01 0.23 -4.37
N ILE A 26 7.07 1.03 -4.48
CA ILE A 26 8.45 0.54 -4.46
C ILE A 26 8.78 -0.17 -3.15
N ALA A 27 8.33 0.35 -2.01
CA ALA A 27 8.57 -0.27 -0.70
C ALA A 27 7.89 -1.64 -0.60
N ILE A 28 6.64 -1.75 -1.08
CA ILE A 28 5.90 -3.02 -1.12
C ILE A 28 6.59 -4.02 -2.05
N ALA A 29 6.99 -3.59 -3.26
CA ALA A 29 7.69 -4.43 -4.21
C ALA A 29 9.01 -5.00 -3.62
N LYS A 30 9.81 -4.15 -2.98
CA LYS A 30 11.06 -4.57 -2.31
C LYS A 30 10.81 -5.57 -1.18
N ALA A 31 9.75 -5.37 -0.39
CA ALA A 31 9.39 -6.30 0.68
C ALA A 31 8.98 -7.68 0.12
N ILE A 32 8.25 -7.69 -1.00
CA ILE A 32 7.88 -8.92 -1.71
C ILE A 32 9.10 -9.63 -2.27
N ASP A 33 10.02 -8.90 -2.89
CA ASP A 33 11.23 -9.48 -3.46
C ASP A 33 12.15 -10.06 -2.39
N ALA A 34 12.30 -9.37 -1.25
CA ALA A 34 13.03 -9.89 -0.09
C ALA A 34 12.39 -11.18 0.45
N ALA A 35 11.05 -11.23 0.54
CA ALA A 35 10.34 -12.43 0.98
C ALA A 35 10.54 -13.61 0.01
N LYS A 36 10.50 -13.36 -1.30
CA LYS A 36 10.80 -14.38 -2.33
C LYS A 36 12.24 -14.86 -2.22
N SER A 37 13.22 -13.96 -2.06
CA SER A 37 14.62 -14.31 -1.89
C SER A 37 14.90 -15.10 -0.61
N ALA A 38 14.11 -14.90 0.44
CA ALA A 38 14.15 -15.69 1.67
C ALA A 38 13.48 -17.07 1.54
N GLY A 39 12.93 -17.41 0.36
CA GLY A 39 12.32 -18.71 0.10
C GLY A 39 10.89 -18.87 0.61
N LEU A 40 10.17 -17.77 0.92
CA LEU A 40 8.78 -17.86 1.34
C LEU A 40 7.89 -18.37 0.19
N PRO A 41 6.98 -19.32 0.45
CA PRO A 41 5.99 -19.75 -0.54
C PRO A 41 5.15 -18.57 -1.03
N GLN A 42 4.93 -18.49 -2.34
CA GLN A 42 4.21 -17.36 -2.96
C GLN A 42 2.81 -17.17 -2.36
N GLY A 43 2.09 -18.26 -2.08
CA GLY A 43 0.77 -18.20 -1.43
C GLY A 43 0.81 -17.59 -0.03
N LEU A 44 1.88 -17.79 0.73
CA LEU A 44 2.05 -17.21 2.06
C LEU A 44 2.32 -15.70 1.98
N VAL A 45 3.14 -15.27 1.00
CA VAL A 45 3.40 -13.84 0.76
C VAL A 45 2.09 -13.10 0.43
N VAL A 46 1.27 -13.67 -0.45
CA VAL A 46 -0.04 -13.10 -0.82
C VAL A 46 -1.00 -13.07 0.37
N ALA A 47 -1.04 -14.13 1.19
CA ALA A 47 -1.88 -14.17 2.39
C ALA A 47 -1.52 -13.06 3.40
N ILE A 48 -0.22 -12.82 3.62
CA ILE A 48 0.26 -11.75 4.51
C ILE A 48 -0.13 -10.37 3.96
N LEU A 49 0.04 -10.12 2.66
CA LEU A 49 -0.36 -8.85 2.04
C LEU A 49 -1.85 -8.57 2.19
N HIS A 50 -2.71 -9.59 1.98
CA HIS A 50 -4.14 -9.44 2.24
C HIS A 50 -4.44 -9.15 3.73
N GLY A 51 -3.73 -9.80 4.66
CA GLY A 51 -3.85 -9.51 6.08
C GLY A 51 -3.47 -8.06 6.43
N GLN A 52 -2.38 -7.55 5.85
CA GLN A 52 -1.95 -6.15 6.02
C GLN A 52 -2.97 -5.16 5.44
N ALA A 53 -3.47 -5.42 4.22
CA ALA A 53 -4.50 -4.58 3.61
C ALA A 53 -5.78 -4.56 4.46
N HIS A 54 -6.18 -5.71 5.02
CA HIS A 54 -7.34 -5.80 5.91
C HIS A 54 -7.13 -5.00 7.20
N ALA A 55 -5.98 -5.16 7.86
CA ALA A 55 -5.63 -4.41 9.07
C ALA A 55 -5.63 -2.89 8.81
N GLN A 56 -4.98 -2.45 7.73
CA GLN A 56 -4.91 -1.05 7.36
C GLN A 56 -6.30 -0.47 7.04
N THR A 57 -7.14 -1.22 6.34
CA THR A 57 -8.52 -0.80 6.05
C THR A 57 -9.30 -0.58 7.34
N HIS A 58 -9.17 -1.51 8.29
CA HIS A 58 -9.84 -1.40 9.57
C HIS A 58 -9.32 -0.21 10.40
N GLU A 59 -8.02 0.08 10.39
CA GLU A 59 -7.45 1.27 11.05
C GLU A 59 -7.93 2.57 10.43
N MET A 60 -7.98 2.66 9.09
CA MET A 60 -8.38 3.87 8.38
C MET A 60 -9.88 4.17 8.48
N VAL A 61 -10.71 3.13 8.67
CA VAL A 61 -12.17 3.26 8.84
C VAL A 61 -12.57 3.47 10.30
N LYS A 62 -11.74 3.08 11.27
CA LYS A 62 -11.98 3.32 12.72
C LYS A 62 -11.76 4.75 13.19
N ALA A 63 -11.45 5.68 12.28
CA ALA A 63 -11.22 7.09 12.60
C ALA A 63 -12.51 7.88 12.85
#